data_AF-A0A8C5EPX6-F1
#
_entry.id   AF-A0A8C5EPX6-F1
#
_cell.length_a   1.000
_cell.length_b   1.000
_cell.length_c   1.000
_cell.angle_alpha   90.00
_cell.angle_beta   90.00
_cell.angle_gamma   90.00
#
_symmetry.space_group_name_H-M   'P 1'
#
loop_
_entity.id
_entity.type
_entity.pdbx_description
1 polymer ?
#
loop_
_entity_poly.entity_id
_entity_poly.type
_entity_poly.pdbx_seq_one_letter_code
_entity_poly.pdbx_strand_id
1 'polypeptide(L)'
;MQEDGEVRLPDDDMVDGDLGDGMMKEACARRRIHQSFCLSENLLLRTQLLTGDLLGIPGLKTSHTHQVPGRNIPHLSSITEMSKEDLTVRLQEAAEVIDLLCCELDVTYRYLEGKYEALKILQGKAILEKATIHTKSLLQKSEDKAKALEKEVNSLQWELSFLQLQMKTSEQSWEQKHSRMLSENKALTESLEETESELQQLRAQNAALRREYLELLSLLSVRDQVLYQKTKPPYSPESDAHVLELAVLGACQCLGVNEVCPCSRNAAASRKQVVLLHQELDAQHSRREEALMVADAFRIAFEQQLKKRSEHLLLLAETSVYKAEGGSRSPLISVRQKLRSLLPSSVDVKRPEELLETLYKLMDLGIAASWEKYQRSLHFHLQRV
;
A
#
# COMPACT_ATOMS: atom_id res chain seq x y z
N MET A 1 29.23 -30.53 18.31
CA MET A 1 30.20 -30.78 17.22
C MET A 1 29.41 -31.34 16.06
N GLN A 2 29.16 -30.69 14.93
CA GLN A 2 29.54 -29.43 14.28
C GLN A 2 28.24 -28.93 13.61
N GLU A 3 27.66 -27.78 13.98
CA GLU A 3 27.82 -26.47 13.31
C GLU A 3 28.35 -26.50 11.87
N ASP A 4 27.48 -26.20 10.92
CA ASP A 4 27.82 -25.48 9.69
C ASP A 4 26.65 -24.54 9.37
N GLY A 5 26.89 -23.24 9.61
CA GLY A 5 26.02 -22.14 9.22
C GLY A 5 26.59 -21.49 7.96
N GLU A 6 25.76 -21.32 6.94
CA GLU A 6 26.06 -20.44 5.81
C GLU A 6 25.07 -19.28 5.84
N VAL A 7 25.60 -18.12 6.22
CA VAL A 7 24.95 -16.80 6.19
C VAL A 7 24.90 -16.34 4.74
N ARG A 8 23.71 -16.02 4.23
CA ARG A 8 23.55 -15.21 3.01
C ARG A 8 22.83 -13.91 3.35
N LEU A 9 23.55 -12.82 3.15
CA LEU A 9 23.04 -11.45 3.14
C LEU A 9 22.15 -11.24 1.90
N PRO A 10 21.08 -10.44 2.00
CA PRO A 10 20.33 -10.00 0.83
C PRO A 10 20.97 -8.73 0.24
N ASP A 11 21.21 -8.75 -1.08
CA ASP A 11 21.55 -7.56 -1.85
C ASP A 11 20.29 -6.69 -2.02
N ASP A 12 20.37 -5.49 -1.46
CA ASP A 12 19.55 -4.33 -1.83
C ASP A 12 19.96 -3.86 -3.22
N ASP A 13 19.05 -3.89 -4.18
CA ASP A 13 19.17 -3.07 -5.39
C ASP A 13 17.81 -2.43 -5.70
N MET A 14 17.68 -1.19 -5.22
CA MET A 14 16.57 -0.28 -5.49
C MET A 14 16.86 0.45 -6.80
N VAL A 15 16.25 0.01 -7.91
CA VAL A 15 16.20 0.82 -9.13
C VAL A 15 14.78 0.77 -9.72
N ASP A 16 14.18 1.96 -9.78
CA ASP A 16 12.99 2.39 -10.52
C ASP A 16 11.59 2.04 -9.96
N GLY A 17 11.16 2.87 -9.01
CA GLY A 17 10.19 3.94 -9.31
C GLY A 17 8.82 3.52 -9.82
N ASP A 18 7.93 3.21 -8.88
CA ASP A 18 6.48 3.27 -9.02
C ASP A 18 6.01 4.73 -9.22
N LEU A 19 5.16 4.94 -10.22
CA LEU A 19 4.27 6.09 -10.31
C LEU A 19 2.84 5.57 -10.50
N GLY A 20 2.10 5.49 -9.40
CA GLY A 20 0.64 5.64 -9.39
C GLY A 20 0.24 7.01 -10.00
N ASP A 21 -1.02 7.28 -10.33
CA ASP A 21 -2.25 6.68 -9.84
C ASP A 21 -3.43 7.23 -10.69
N GLY A 22 -4.63 6.63 -10.57
CA GLY A 22 -5.87 7.45 -10.60
C GLY A 22 -6.97 7.21 -11.65
N MET A 23 -7.85 6.24 -11.35
CA MET A 23 -9.33 6.34 -11.25
C MET A 23 -10.28 6.58 -12.46
N MET A 24 -11.26 5.65 -12.51
CA MET A 24 -12.74 5.79 -12.65
C MET A 24 -13.44 5.84 -14.04
N LYS A 25 -14.19 4.76 -14.36
CA LYS A 25 -15.68 4.62 -14.38
C LYS A 25 -16.21 3.63 -15.42
N GLU A 26 -17.29 2.97 -15.04
CA GLU A 26 -18.11 1.99 -15.78
C GLU A 26 -18.48 2.41 -17.20
N ALA A 27 -18.52 1.44 -18.14
CA ALA A 27 -19.75 1.01 -18.82
C ALA A 27 -19.48 0.03 -19.96
N CYS A 28 -20.49 -0.81 -20.19
CA CYS A 28 -20.57 -1.91 -21.13
C CYS A 28 -20.69 -1.45 -22.61
N ALA A 29 -20.21 -2.32 -23.50
CA ALA A 29 -20.79 -2.70 -24.79
C ALA A 29 -20.23 -2.14 -26.12
N ARG A 30 -20.08 -3.12 -27.03
CA ARG A 30 -20.23 -3.13 -28.50
C ARG A 30 -18.97 -3.12 -29.37
N ARG A 31 -18.85 -4.26 -30.07
CA ARG A 31 -18.25 -4.48 -31.40
C ARG A 31 -18.24 -3.22 -32.29
N ARG A 32 -17.13 -2.99 -32.96
CA ARG A 32 -17.09 -2.90 -34.43
C ARG A 32 -15.67 -3.08 -34.96
N ILE A 33 -15.57 -4.07 -35.84
CA ILE A 33 -14.55 -4.18 -36.89
C ILE A 33 -14.66 -2.94 -37.77
N HIS A 34 -13.53 -2.30 -38.10
CA HIS A 34 -13.37 -1.64 -39.41
C HIS A 34 -11.89 -1.54 -39.78
N GLN A 35 -11.61 -2.03 -40.99
CA GLN A 35 -10.38 -1.87 -41.77
C GLN A 35 -10.14 -0.42 -42.20
N SER A 36 -8.87 -0.05 -42.34
CA SER A 36 -8.29 0.95 -43.26
C SER A 36 -6.76 0.79 -43.14
N PHE A 37 -5.99 0.21 -44.07
CA PHE A 37 -5.57 0.68 -45.40
C PHE A 37 -5.17 2.17 -45.49
N CYS A 38 -3.87 2.38 -45.74
CA CYS A 38 -3.14 3.45 -46.47
C CYS A 38 -1.64 3.21 -46.12
N LEU A 39 -0.76 2.64 -46.94
CA LEU A 39 -0.17 3.10 -48.22
C LEU A 39 0.39 4.53 -48.20
N SER A 40 1.70 4.63 -47.94
CA SER A 40 2.72 5.46 -48.62
C SER A 40 4.05 5.29 -47.86
N GLU A 41 5.25 5.31 -48.42
CA GLU A 41 5.75 5.33 -49.79
C GLU A 41 7.23 4.95 -49.71
N ASN A 42 7.76 4.40 -50.79
CA ASN A 42 9.18 4.10 -50.94
C ASN A 42 10.01 5.38 -51.00
N LEU A 43 11.00 5.54 -50.11
CA LEU A 43 12.27 6.20 -50.46
C LEU A 43 13.33 5.96 -49.39
N LEU A 44 14.28 5.05 -49.66
CA LEU A 44 15.71 5.12 -49.32
C LEU A 44 16.35 3.73 -49.48
N LEU A 45 16.42 3.25 -50.72
CA LEU A 45 17.42 2.26 -51.12
C LEU A 45 18.54 3.01 -51.84
N ARG A 46 19.44 3.59 -51.06
CA ARG A 46 20.79 3.91 -51.53
C ARG A 46 21.75 3.99 -50.37
N THR A 47 22.83 3.23 -50.51
CA THR A 47 24.10 3.38 -49.80
C THR A 47 24.14 2.82 -48.38
N GLN A 48 24.49 1.53 -48.27
CA GLN A 48 25.52 1.02 -47.35
C GLN A 48 25.62 -0.51 -47.49
N LEU A 49 26.48 -0.96 -48.40
CA LEU A 49 27.03 -2.32 -48.34
C LEU A 49 28.47 -2.30 -48.84
N LEU A 50 29.34 -1.64 -48.08
CA LEU A 50 30.80 -1.73 -48.19
C LEU A 50 31.40 -1.68 -46.79
N THR A 51 31.44 -2.85 -46.16
CA THR A 51 32.30 -3.28 -45.03
C THR A 51 31.77 -4.67 -44.71
N GLY A 52 32.34 -5.76 -45.20
CA GLY A 52 33.73 -6.14 -44.99
C GLY A 52 33.73 -7.16 -43.85
N ASP A 53 33.43 -8.42 -44.16
CA ASP A 53 33.88 -9.55 -43.36
C ASP A 53 34.07 -10.77 -44.26
N LEU A 54 35.35 -10.98 -44.57
CA LEU A 54 35.94 -12.13 -45.22
C LEU A 54 36.00 -13.28 -44.22
N LEU A 55 35.02 -14.19 -44.24
CA LEU A 55 35.17 -15.50 -43.61
C LEU A 55 34.63 -16.61 -44.52
N GLY A 56 35.57 -17.15 -45.31
CA GLY A 56 35.71 -18.59 -45.59
C GLY A 56 34.58 -19.31 -46.33
N ILE A 57 34.67 -19.35 -47.66
CA ILE A 57 34.25 -20.54 -48.42
C ILE A 57 35.51 -21.26 -48.91
N PRO A 58 35.78 -22.51 -48.48
CA PRO A 58 36.89 -23.31 -48.99
C PRO A 58 36.58 -23.82 -50.40
N GLY A 59 37.53 -23.60 -51.31
CA GLY A 59 37.74 -24.51 -52.44
C GLY A 59 36.83 -24.34 -53.65
N LEU A 60 36.95 -23.21 -54.35
CA LEU A 60 36.73 -23.21 -55.80
C LEU A 60 38.10 -23.22 -56.48
N LYS A 61 38.70 -24.41 -56.61
CA LYS A 61 39.80 -24.64 -57.53
C LYS A 61 39.24 -24.49 -58.95
N THR A 62 39.32 -23.29 -59.51
CA THR A 62 39.19 -23.06 -60.94
C THR A 62 40.44 -23.59 -61.64
N SER A 63 40.57 -24.91 -61.70
CA SER A 63 41.49 -25.58 -62.63
C SER A 63 40.72 -25.89 -63.91
N HIS A 64 40.43 -24.85 -64.69
CA HIS A 64 40.25 -24.97 -66.14
C HIS A 64 40.97 -23.81 -66.79
N THR A 65 42.29 -23.97 -66.85
CA THR A 65 43.10 -23.41 -67.92
C THR A 65 42.52 -23.94 -69.23
N HIS A 66 41.57 -23.23 -69.83
CA HIS A 66 41.46 -23.30 -71.28
C HIS A 66 42.69 -22.57 -71.80
N GLN A 67 43.75 -23.36 -72.01
CA GLN A 67 44.76 -23.02 -73.00
C GLN A 67 43.97 -22.77 -74.28
N VAL A 68 43.87 -21.50 -74.68
CA VAL A 68 43.66 -21.17 -76.08
C VAL A 68 44.86 -21.80 -76.78
N PRO A 69 44.70 -22.80 -77.68
CA PRO A 69 45.79 -23.19 -78.53
C PRO A 69 46.19 -21.92 -79.26
N GLY A 70 47.44 -21.49 -79.13
CA GLY A 70 47.96 -20.34 -79.84
C GLY A 70 47.62 -20.50 -81.32
N ARG A 71 46.62 -19.76 -81.79
CA ARG A 71 46.43 -19.54 -83.21
C ARG A 71 47.64 -18.72 -83.64
N ASN A 72 48.61 -19.40 -84.21
CA ASN A 72 49.69 -18.77 -84.96
C ASN A 72 49.01 -17.87 -86.00
N ILE A 73 49.04 -16.56 -85.75
CA ILE A 73 48.76 -15.56 -86.77
C ILE A 73 49.93 -15.65 -87.75
N PRO A 74 49.72 -16.05 -89.02
CA PRO A 74 50.78 -15.95 -90.00
C PRO A 74 51.17 -14.49 -90.13
N HIS A 75 52.43 -14.24 -89.83
CA HIS A 75 53.14 -12.98 -89.95
C HIS A 75 52.76 -12.23 -91.23
N LEU A 76 52.29 -10.99 -91.08
CA LEU A 76 51.98 -10.05 -92.15
C LEU A 76 53.29 -9.60 -92.84
N SER A 77 53.91 -10.47 -93.64
CA SER A 77 55.03 -10.11 -94.51
C SER A 77 55.10 -10.98 -95.75
N SER A 78 54.12 -10.84 -96.64
CA SER A 78 54.32 -10.91 -98.09
C SER A 78 52.95 -10.71 -98.74
N ILE A 79 52.55 -9.46 -98.93
CA ILE A 79 51.34 -9.12 -99.70
C ILE A 79 51.66 -9.03 -101.20
N THR A 80 52.94 -9.08 -101.58
CA THR A 80 53.36 -8.57 -102.88
C THR A 80 53.51 -9.64 -103.97
N GLU A 81 53.22 -10.91 -103.72
CA GLU A 81 53.19 -11.95 -104.77
C GLU A 81 52.37 -13.18 -104.33
N MET A 82 51.06 -13.02 -104.21
CA MET A 82 50.12 -14.14 -104.05
C MET A 82 49.28 -14.28 -105.32
N SER A 83 49.08 -15.51 -105.81
CA SER A 83 48.19 -15.74 -106.95
C SER A 83 46.74 -15.43 -106.58
N LYS A 84 45.91 -15.06 -107.55
CA LYS A 84 44.49 -14.75 -107.32
C LYS A 84 43.77 -15.93 -106.67
N GLU A 85 44.16 -17.14 -107.04
CA GLU A 85 43.67 -18.41 -106.52
C GLU A 85 44.03 -18.57 -105.03
N ASP A 86 45.28 -18.31 -104.62
CA ASP A 86 45.70 -18.38 -103.21
C ASP A 86 44.95 -17.37 -102.32
N LEU A 87 44.67 -16.18 -102.85
CA LEU A 87 43.87 -15.16 -102.14
C LEU A 87 42.43 -15.63 -101.94
N THR A 88 41.84 -16.30 -102.95
CA THR A 88 40.48 -16.85 -102.82
C THR A 88 40.40 -18.00 -101.82
N VAL A 89 41.42 -18.86 -101.77
CA VAL A 89 41.49 -19.95 -100.76
C VAL A 89 41.63 -19.37 -99.36
N ARG A 90 42.52 -18.40 -99.14
CA ARG A 90 42.69 -17.74 -97.84
C ARG A 90 41.43 -17.00 -97.36
N LEU A 91 40.69 -16.37 -98.28
CA LEU A 91 39.41 -15.75 -97.97
C LEU A 91 38.35 -16.79 -97.59
N GLN A 92 38.30 -17.93 -98.28
CA GLN A 92 37.40 -19.03 -97.97
C GLN A 92 37.73 -19.67 -96.62
N GLU A 93 39.00 -19.94 -96.33
CA GLU A 93 39.48 -20.43 -95.03
C GLU A 93 39.15 -19.43 -93.91
N ALA A 94 39.35 -18.13 -94.15
CA ALA A 94 39.00 -17.10 -93.18
C ALA A 94 37.49 -17.06 -92.92
N ALA A 95 36.66 -17.23 -93.95
CA ALA A 95 35.20 -17.31 -93.81
C ALA A 95 34.77 -18.55 -93.00
N GLU A 96 35.33 -19.72 -93.28
CA GLU A 96 35.06 -20.96 -92.53
C GLU A 96 35.48 -20.85 -91.06
N VAL A 97 36.62 -20.19 -90.79
CA VAL A 97 37.08 -19.91 -89.43
C VAL A 97 36.14 -18.93 -88.71
N ILE A 98 35.60 -17.94 -89.41
CA ILE A 98 34.61 -17.01 -88.85
C ILE A 98 33.32 -17.77 -88.49
N ASP A 99 32.81 -18.61 -89.39
CA ASP A 99 31.58 -19.39 -89.14
C ASP A 99 31.75 -20.36 -87.95
N LEU A 100 32.91 -21.00 -87.84
CA LEU A 100 33.25 -21.84 -86.70
C LEU A 100 33.26 -21.04 -85.39
N LEU A 101 33.91 -19.88 -85.38
CA LEU A 101 33.96 -18.99 -84.21
C LEU A 101 32.57 -18.47 -83.82
N CYS A 102 31.72 -18.16 -84.81
CA CYS A 102 30.33 -17.77 -84.57
C CYS A 102 29.54 -18.91 -83.91
N CYS A 103 29.72 -20.15 -84.36
CA CYS A 103 29.11 -21.32 -83.73
C CYS A 103 29.63 -21.53 -82.29
N GLU A 104 30.94 -21.43 -82.06
CA GLU A 104 31.54 -21.53 -80.73
C GLU A 104 31.03 -20.43 -79.79
N LEU A 105 30.87 -19.20 -80.31
CA LEU A 105 30.31 -18.08 -79.56
C LEU A 105 28.84 -18.33 -79.17
N ASP A 106 28.00 -18.84 -80.07
CA ASP A 106 26.60 -19.17 -79.74
C ASP A 106 26.51 -20.28 -78.68
N VAL A 107 27.32 -21.33 -78.80
CA VAL A 107 27.38 -22.42 -77.81
C VAL A 107 27.82 -21.89 -76.44
N THR A 108 28.86 -21.04 -76.39
CA THR A 108 29.33 -20.47 -75.13
C THR A 108 28.34 -19.48 -74.53
N TYR A 109 27.63 -18.69 -75.35
CA TYR A 109 26.56 -17.79 -74.91
C TYR A 109 25.42 -18.58 -74.24
N ARG A 110 24.90 -19.62 -74.90
CA ARG A 110 23.83 -20.48 -74.34
C ARG A 110 24.27 -21.20 -73.06
N TYR A 111 25.54 -21.61 -72.99
CA TYR A 111 26.11 -22.20 -71.79
C TYR A 111 26.16 -21.22 -70.61
N LEU A 112 26.56 -19.96 -70.88
CA LEU A 112 26.58 -18.90 -69.87
C LEU A 112 25.15 -18.57 -69.38
N GLU A 113 24.19 -18.49 -70.30
CA GLU A 113 22.78 -18.27 -69.98
C GLU A 113 22.23 -19.39 -69.09
N GLY A 114 22.52 -20.65 -69.42
CA GLY A 114 22.16 -21.81 -68.58
C GLY A 114 22.78 -21.76 -67.18
N LYS A 115 24.04 -21.31 -67.05
CA LYS A 115 24.67 -21.08 -65.74
C LYS A 115 24.00 -19.95 -64.95
N TYR A 116 23.62 -18.87 -65.63
CA TYR A 116 22.94 -17.74 -64.99
C TYR A 116 21.58 -18.14 -64.43
N GLU A 117 20.77 -18.87 -65.20
CA GLU A 117 19.48 -19.38 -64.73
C GLU A 117 19.62 -20.38 -63.59
N ALA A 118 20.62 -21.28 -63.65
CA ALA A 118 20.92 -22.17 -62.53
C ALA A 118 21.31 -21.41 -61.25
N LEU A 119 22.12 -20.35 -61.38
CA LEU A 119 22.52 -19.50 -60.26
C LEU A 119 21.32 -18.78 -59.65
N LYS A 120 20.40 -18.27 -60.48
CA LYS A 120 19.15 -17.63 -60.04
C LYS A 120 18.26 -18.59 -59.24
N ILE A 121 18.14 -19.84 -59.67
CA ILE A 121 17.42 -20.89 -58.94
C ILE A 121 18.10 -21.16 -57.58
N LEU A 122 19.42 -21.32 -57.55
CA LEU A 122 20.17 -21.57 -56.31
C LEU A 122 20.06 -20.40 -55.32
N GLN A 123 20.11 -19.16 -55.80
CA GLN A 123 19.91 -17.97 -54.99
C GLN A 123 18.48 -17.93 -54.41
N GLY A 124 17.47 -18.19 -55.24
CA GLY A 124 16.09 -18.31 -54.79
C GLY A 124 15.93 -19.37 -53.70
N LYS A 125 16.53 -20.55 -53.89
CA LYS A 125 16.55 -21.63 -52.90
C LYS A 125 17.22 -21.19 -51.59
N ALA A 126 18.37 -20.50 -51.65
CA ALA A 126 19.07 -20.03 -50.45
C ALA A 126 18.27 -18.99 -49.67
N ILE A 127 17.56 -18.08 -50.34
CA ILE A 127 16.68 -17.09 -49.71
C ILE A 127 15.49 -17.80 -49.04
N LEU A 128 14.86 -18.75 -49.74
CA LEU A 128 13.75 -19.54 -49.22
C LEU A 128 14.17 -20.39 -48.01
N GLU A 129 15.35 -21.01 -48.05
CA GLU A 129 15.91 -21.78 -46.94
C GLU A 129 16.08 -20.89 -45.69
N LYS A 130 16.67 -19.70 -45.84
CA LYS A 130 16.81 -18.73 -44.75
C LYS A 130 15.46 -18.29 -44.18
N ALA A 131 14.49 -17.97 -45.04
CA ALA A 131 13.14 -17.60 -44.62
C ALA A 131 12.43 -18.75 -43.88
N THR A 132 12.63 -19.99 -44.34
CA THR A 132 12.06 -21.20 -43.73
C THR A 132 12.66 -21.45 -42.35
N ILE A 133 13.98 -21.35 -42.20
CA ILE A 133 14.67 -21.49 -40.90
C ILE A 133 14.19 -20.41 -39.92
N HIS A 134 14.12 -19.16 -40.38
CA HIS A 134 13.63 -18.05 -39.56
C HIS A 134 12.20 -18.27 -39.09
N THR A 135 11.30 -18.69 -39.98
CA THR A 135 9.90 -18.98 -39.65
C THR A 135 9.79 -20.14 -38.65
N LYS A 136 10.54 -21.23 -38.84
CA LYS A 136 10.59 -22.34 -37.88
C LYS A 136 11.06 -21.89 -36.50
N SER A 137 12.10 -21.06 -36.44
CA SER A 137 12.61 -20.52 -35.17
C SER A 137 11.58 -19.63 -34.46
N LEU A 138 10.87 -18.78 -35.20
CA LEU A 138 9.80 -17.95 -34.63
C LEU A 138 8.63 -18.78 -34.10
N LEU A 139 8.21 -19.81 -34.85
CA LEU A 139 7.17 -20.73 -34.40
C LEU A 139 7.59 -21.45 -33.12
N GLN A 140 8.81 -22.00 -33.06
CA GLN A 140 9.32 -22.64 -31.85
C GLN A 140 9.31 -21.68 -30.65
N LYS A 141 9.81 -20.45 -30.82
CA LYS A 141 9.78 -19.42 -29.77
C LYS A 141 8.36 -19.09 -29.31
N SER A 142 7.39 -19.09 -30.23
CA SER A 142 5.99 -18.84 -29.88
C SER A 142 5.37 -20.00 -29.09
N GLU A 143 5.70 -21.24 -29.46
CA GLU A 143 5.25 -22.44 -28.75
C GLU A 143 5.83 -22.53 -27.34
N ASP A 144 7.12 -22.20 -27.17
CA ASP A 144 7.77 -22.20 -25.86
C ASP A 144 7.16 -21.14 -24.92
N LYS A 145 6.84 -19.96 -25.46
CA LYS A 145 6.09 -18.92 -24.73
C LYS A 145 4.67 -19.38 -24.37
N ALA A 146 3.97 -20.05 -25.29
CA ALA A 146 2.64 -20.58 -25.02
C ALA A 146 2.66 -21.62 -23.88
N LYS A 147 3.65 -22.52 -23.88
CA LYS A 147 3.85 -23.51 -22.80
C LYS A 147 4.22 -22.85 -21.46
N ALA A 148 5.00 -21.77 -21.48
CA ALA A 148 5.33 -21.01 -20.27
C ALA A 148 4.07 -20.36 -19.66
N LEU A 149 3.28 -19.67 -20.50
CA LEU A 149 2.01 -19.08 -20.07
C LEU A 149 1.01 -20.12 -19.57
N GLU A 150 0.94 -21.29 -20.19
CA GLU A 150 0.08 -22.39 -19.72
C GLU A 150 0.46 -22.84 -18.30
N LYS A 151 1.76 -22.92 -17.98
CA LYS A 151 2.22 -23.24 -16.62
C LYS A 151 1.86 -22.16 -15.61
N GLU A 152 2.00 -20.89 -15.98
CA GLU A 152 1.62 -19.76 -15.13
C GLU A 152 0.11 -19.77 -14.85
N VAL A 153 -0.71 -19.96 -15.88
CA VAL A 153 -2.17 -20.07 -15.74
C VAL A 153 -2.53 -21.23 -14.81
N ASN A 154 -1.89 -22.40 -14.97
CA ASN A 154 -2.13 -23.55 -14.10
C ASN A 154 -1.70 -23.30 -12.65
N SER A 155 -0.58 -22.60 -12.42
CA SER A 155 -0.14 -22.18 -11.07
C SER A 155 -1.15 -21.24 -10.43
N LEU A 156 -1.54 -20.19 -11.15
CA LEU A 156 -2.50 -19.19 -10.68
C LEU A 156 -3.88 -19.81 -10.42
N GLN A 157 -4.31 -20.77 -11.24
CA GLN A 157 -5.56 -21.49 -11.01
C GLN A 157 -5.51 -22.31 -9.72
N TRP A 158 -4.37 -22.92 -9.41
CA TRP A 158 -4.14 -23.63 -8.15
C TRP A 158 -4.13 -22.67 -6.96
N GLU A 159 -3.40 -21.56 -7.05
CA GLU A 159 -3.34 -20.53 -6.01
C GLU A 159 -4.72 -19.95 -5.71
N LEU A 160 -5.49 -19.62 -6.76
CA LEU A 160 -6.86 -19.14 -6.62
C LEU A 160 -7.75 -20.17 -5.91
N SER A 161 -7.67 -21.44 -6.30
CA SER A 161 -8.44 -22.52 -5.68
C SER A 161 -8.07 -22.73 -4.21
N PHE A 162 -6.77 -22.66 -3.91
CA PHE A 162 -6.25 -22.75 -2.54
C PHE A 162 -6.74 -21.59 -1.67
N LEU A 163 -6.62 -20.35 -2.15
CA LEU A 163 -7.08 -19.16 -1.45
C LEU A 163 -8.60 -19.19 -1.24
N GLN A 164 -9.37 -19.63 -2.23
CA GLN A 164 -10.82 -19.80 -2.09
C GLN A 164 -11.17 -20.82 -1.01
N LEU A 165 -10.45 -21.94 -0.93
CA LEU A 165 -10.66 -22.94 0.12
C LEU A 165 -10.32 -22.37 1.50
N GLN A 166 -9.17 -21.70 1.63
CA GLN A 166 -8.73 -21.08 2.88
C GLN A 166 -9.74 -20.04 3.36
N MET A 167 -10.24 -19.19 2.47
CA MET A 167 -11.27 -18.20 2.78
C MET A 167 -12.55 -18.86 3.30
N LYS A 168 -13.05 -19.89 2.61
CA LYS A 168 -14.24 -20.64 3.05
C LYS A 168 -14.05 -21.27 4.43
N THR A 169 -12.89 -21.87 4.71
CA THR A 169 -12.60 -22.43 6.03
C THR A 169 -12.56 -21.35 7.11
N SER A 170 -11.99 -20.17 6.81
CA SER A 170 -11.96 -19.06 7.74
C SER A 170 -13.36 -18.49 8.02
N GLU A 171 -14.18 -18.35 6.98
CA GLU A 171 -15.57 -17.89 7.05
C GLU A 171 -16.40 -18.81 7.93
N GLN A 172 -16.32 -20.13 7.69
CA GLN A 172 -16.99 -21.14 8.52
C GLN A 172 -16.55 -21.09 9.99
N SER A 173 -15.25 -20.91 10.25
CA SER A 173 -14.74 -20.78 11.63
C SER A 173 -15.29 -19.54 12.33
N TRP A 174 -15.35 -18.41 11.63
CA TRP A 174 -15.88 -17.16 12.17
C TRP A 174 -17.39 -17.23 12.39
N GLU A 175 -18.14 -17.84 11.48
CA GLU A 175 -19.57 -18.06 11.62
C GLU A 175 -19.89 -18.93 12.85
N GLN A 176 -19.11 -19.99 13.07
CA GLN A 176 -19.25 -20.85 14.27
C GLN A 176 -18.95 -20.08 15.55
N LYS A 177 -17.86 -19.30 15.59
CA LYS A 177 -17.52 -18.46 16.76
C LYS A 177 -18.60 -17.42 17.04
N HIS A 178 -19.10 -16.76 16.01
CA HIS A 178 -20.18 -15.78 16.13
C HIS A 178 -21.46 -16.43 16.67
N SER A 179 -21.85 -17.58 16.14
CA SER A 179 -23.02 -18.33 16.60
C SER A 179 -22.89 -18.75 18.07
N ARG A 180 -21.70 -19.21 18.48
CA ARG A 180 -21.40 -19.53 19.88
C ARG A 180 -21.52 -18.31 20.78
N MET A 181 -20.90 -17.19 20.41
CA MET A 181 -20.98 -15.93 21.17
C MET A 181 -22.42 -15.44 21.31
N LEU A 182 -23.24 -15.55 20.25
CA LEU A 182 -24.67 -15.21 20.33
C LEU A 182 -25.42 -16.10 21.32
N SER A 183 -25.15 -17.41 21.32
CA SER A 183 -25.78 -18.32 22.28
C SER A 183 -25.36 -18.04 23.72
N GLU A 184 -24.09 -17.73 23.96
CA GLU A 184 -23.56 -17.38 25.28
C GLU A 184 -24.14 -16.04 25.76
N ASN A 185 -24.19 -15.01 24.91
CA ASN A 185 -24.81 -13.72 25.23
C ASN A 185 -26.29 -13.87 25.56
N LYS A 186 -27.02 -14.70 24.82
CA LYS A 186 -28.43 -14.98 25.12
C LYS A 186 -28.58 -15.61 26.50
N ALA A 187 -27.79 -16.64 26.81
CA ALA A 187 -27.82 -17.29 28.12
C ALA A 187 -27.46 -16.35 29.28
N LEU A 188 -26.46 -15.48 29.08
CA LEU A 188 -26.09 -14.45 30.07
C LEU A 188 -27.19 -13.41 30.27
N THR A 189 -27.88 -13.03 29.20
CA THR A 189 -29.00 -12.08 29.28
C THR A 189 -30.15 -12.69 30.08
N GLU A 190 -30.52 -13.94 29.78
CA GLU A 190 -31.56 -14.67 30.51
C GLU A 190 -31.21 -14.83 32.00
N SER A 191 -29.95 -15.18 32.32
CA SER A 191 -29.48 -15.27 33.71
C SER A 191 -29.50 -13.92 34.43
N LEU A 192 -29.13 -12.84 33.74
CA LEU A 192 -29.17 -11.49 34.31
C LEU A 192 -30.60 -11.06 34.62
N GLU A 193 -31.55 -11.31 33.70
CA GLU A 193 -32.98 -11.04 33.91
C GLU A 193 -33.54 -11.84 35.11
N GLU A 194 -33.16 -13.11 35.24
CA GLU A 194 -33.53 -13.94 36.40
C GLU A 194 -33.01 -13.32 37.71
N THR A 195 -31.71 -13.00 37.80
CA THR A 195 -31.13 -12.38 39.00
C THR A 195 -31.71 -11.00 39.31
N GLU A 196 -32.07 -10.22 38.29
CA GLU A 196 -32.74 -8.94 38.49
C GLU A 196 -34.12 -9.14 39.11
N SER A 197 -34.89 -10.12 38.61
CA SER A 197 -36.21 -10.46 39.15
C SER A 197 -36.14 -10.93 40.61
N GLU A 198 -35.15 -11.76 40.95
CA GLU A 198 -34.88 -12.20 42.32
C GLU A 198 -34.52 -11.02 43.24
N LEU A 199 -33.65 -10.12 42.77
CA LEU A 199 -33.29 -8.91 43.52
C LEU A 199 -34.51 -8.00 43.76
N GLN A 200 -35.38 -7.84 42.76
CA GLN A 200 -36.61 -7.07 42.92
C GLN A 200 -37.55 -7.72 43.95
N GLN A 201 -37.70 -9.06 43.91
CA GLN A 201 -38.48 -9.80 44.88
C GLN A 201 -37.92 -9.66 46.31
N LEU A 202 -36.61 -9.82 46.48
CA LEU A 202 -35.93 -9.64 47.78
C LEU A 202 -36.06 -8.21 48.30
N ARG A 203 -35.95 -7.19 47.43
CA ARG A 203 -36.19 -5.79 47.80
C ARG A 203 -37.62 -5.58 48.30
N ALA A 204 -38.61 -6.15 47.62
CA ALA A 204 -40.02 -6.05 48.02
C ALA A 204 -40.27 -6.73 49.37
N GLN A 205 -39.71 -7.92 49.59
CA GLN A 205 -39.78 -8.65 50.87
C GLN A 205 -39.09 -7.87 51.99
N ASN A 206 -37.89 -7.33 51.76
CA ASN A 206 -37.18 -6.52 52.76
C ASN A 206 -37.96 -5.27 53.12
N ALA A 207 -38.58 -4.60 52.14
CA ALA A 207 -39.44 -3.46 52.38
C ALA A 207 -40.73 -3.82 53.15
N ALA A 208 -41.29 -5.01 52.94
CA ALA A 208 -42.41 -5.53 53.72
C ALA A 208 -42.02 -5.80 55.18
N LEU A 209 -40.92 -6.55 55.38
CA LEU A 209 -40.39 -6.84 56.71
C LEU A 209 -40.02 -5.57 57.49
N ARG A 210 -39.44 -4.57 56.82
CA ARG A 210 -39.17 -3.25 57.44
C ARG A 210 -40.45 -2.56 57.90
N ARG A 211 -41.54 -2.66 57.14
CA ARG A 211 -42.84 -2.10 57.54
C ARG A 211 -43.41 -2.84 58.75
N GLU A 212 -43.47 -4.17 58.71
CA GLU A 212 -43.90 -5.00 59.84
C GLU A 212 -43.08 -4.73 61.11
N TYR A 213 -41.76 -4.59 60.96
CA TYR A 213 -40.86 -4.21 62.04
C TYR A 213 -41.21 -2.85 62.67
N LEU A 214 -41.48 -1.82 61.84
CA LEU A 214 -41.85 -0.50 62.33
C LEU A 214 -43.24 -0.49 62.99
N GLU A 215 -44.18 -1.26 62.44
CA GLU A 215 -45.52 -1.45 63.01
C GLU A 215 -45.41 -2.10 64.40
N LEU A 216 -44.67 -3.21 64.53
CA LEU A 216 -44.41 -3.85 65.82
C LEU A 216 -43.71 -2.91 66.81
N LEU A 217 -42.73 -2.13 66.35
CA LEU A 217 -42.05 -1.15 67.20
C LEU A 217 -43.04 -0.10 67.74
N SER A 218 -43.99 0.34 66.91
CA SER A 218 -44.99 1.34 67.28
C SER A 218 -46.00 0.84 68.34
N LEU A 219 -46.22 -0.48 68.41
CA LEU A 219 -47.09 -1.11 69.41
C LEU A 219 -46.42 -1.21 70.80
N LEU A 220 -45.10 -1.06 70.89
CA LEU A 220 -44.38 -1.07 72.18
C LEU A 220 -44.60 0.23 72.97
N SER A 221 -44.45 0.17 74.29
CA SER A 221 -44.48 1.38 75.13
C SER A 221 -43.28 2.29 74.82
N VAL A 222 -43.44 3.61 74.99
CA VAL A 222 -42.35 4.59 74.73
C VAL A 222 -41.08 4.26 75.52
N ARG A 223 -41.23 3.71 76.73
CA ARG A 223 -40.10 3.31 77.58
C ARG A 223 -39.32 2.15 76.97
N ASP A 224 -40.03 1.15 76.44
CA ASP A 224 -39.44 -0.04 75.82
C ASP A 224 -38.83 0.29 74.46
N GLN A 225 -39.45 1.18 73.68
CA GLN A 225 -38.88 1.70 72.43
C GLN A 225 -37.53 2.39 72.68
N VAL A 226 -37.42 3.22 73.73
CA VAL A 226 -36.17 3.90 74.09
C VAL A 226 -35.10 2.91 74.55
N LEU A 227 -35.47 1.90 75.34
CA LEU A 227 -34.53 0.84 75.76
C LEU A 227 -34.02 0.04 74.55
N TYR A 228 -34.90 -0.32 73.63
CA TYR A 228 -34.53 -1.05 72.42
C TYR A 228 -33.67 -0.21 71.45
N GLN A 229 -33.97 1.07 71.27
CA GLN A 229 -33.11 1.96 70.47
C GLN A 229 -31.72 2.11 71.08
N LYS A 230 -31.61 2.14 72.43
CA LYS A 230 -30.31 2.16 73.12
C LYS A 230 -29.50 0.87 72.93
N THR A 231 -30.16 -0.26 72.65
CA THR A 231 -29.47 -1.52 72.34
C THR A 231 -29.03 -1.66 70.88
N LYS A 232 -29.44 -0.76 69.98
CA LYS A 232 -28.96 -0.81 68.58
C LYS A 232 -27.48 -0.42 68.51
N PRO A 233 -26.65 -1.18 67.77
CA PRO A 233 -25.28 -0.76 67.51
C PRO A 233 -25.28 0.56 66.70
N PRO A 234 -24.37 1.50 66.99
CA PRO A 234 -24.28 2.76 66.27
C PRO A 234 -23.90 2.48 64.81
N TYR A 235 -24.71 2.96 63.86
CA TYR A 235 -24.39 2.89 62.44
C TYR A 235 -23.44 4.05 62.10
N SER A 236 -22.17 3.74 61.82
CA SER A 236 -21.16 4.72 61.37
C SER A 236 -20.52 4.23 60.06
N PRO A 237 -19.98 5.12 59.20
CA PRO A 237 -19.21 4.72 58.01
C PRO A 237 -17.93 3.93 58.35
N GLU A 238 -17.42 4.06 59.58
CA GLU A 238 -16.35 3.18 60.11
C GLU A 238 -16.83 1.74 60.31
N SER A 239 -18.14 1.55 60.50
CA SER A 239 -18.78 0.25 60.64
C SER A 239 -18.75 -0.55 59.33
N ASP A 240 -18.78 0.10 58.15
CA ASP A 240 -18.65 -0.59 56.86
C ASP A 240 -17.23 -1.12 56.62
N ALA A 241 -16.22 -0.34 57.01
CA ALA A 241 -14.82 -0.79 57.00
C ALA A 241 -14.60 -1.95 57.98
N HIS A 242 -15.24 -1.91 59.15
CA HIS A 242 -15.17 -2.99 60.14
C HIS A 242 -15.93 -4.25 59.70
N VAL A 243 -17.09 -4.11 59.05
CA VAL A 243 -17.84 -5.23 58.46
C VAL A 243 -17.03 -5.89 57.34
N LEU A 244 -16.35 -5.11 56.50
CA LEU A 244 -15.46 -5.64 55.47
C LEU A 244 -14.24 -6.34 56.08
N GLU A 245 -13.66 -5.78 57.15
CA GLU A 245 -12.56 -6.37 57.92
C GLU A 245 -12.98 -7.75 58.46
N LEU A 246 -14.13 -7.84 59.12
CA LEU A 246 -14.69 -9.08 59.66
C LEU A 246 -15.01 -10.12 58.56
N ALA A 247 -15.53 -9.69 57.42
CA ALA A 247 -15.80 -10.56 56.28
C ALA A 247 -14.51 -11.18 55.72
N VAL A 248 -13.44 -10.40 55.61
CA VAL A 248 -12.13 -10.90 55.14
C VAL A 248 -11.50 -11.86 56.16
N LEU A 249 -11.67 -11.58 57.47
CA LEU A 249 -11.17 -12.45 58.54
C LEU A 249 -11.84 -13.84 58.49
N GLY A 250 -13.13 -13.89 58.16
CA GLY A 250 -13.93 -15.13 58.05
C GLY A 250 -13.76 -15.90 56.73
N ALA A 251 -13.07 -15.35 55.74
CA ALA A 251 -12.96 -15.95 54.41
C ALA A 251 -11.85 -17.00 54.26
N CYS A 252 -10.81 -17.05 55.15
CA CYS A 252 -9.83 -18.15 55.06
C CYS A 252 -10.39 -19.45 55.65
N GLN A 253 -10.29 -20.54 54.90
CA GLN A 253 -10.59 -21.91 55.34
C GLN A 253 -9.33 -22.69 55.73
N CYS A 254 -8.36 -21.99 56.30
CA CYS A 254 -7.07 -22.55 56.68
C CYS A 254 -7.25 -23.63 57.76
N LEU A 255 -6.85 -24.87 57.46
CA LEU A 255 -7.11 -26.05 58.30
C LEU A 255 -6.30 -26.01 59.62
N GLY A 256 -6.96 -26.33 60.74
CA GLY A 256 -6.30 -26.60 62.02
C GLY A 256 -6.07 -25.39 62.94
N VAL A 257 -6.63 -24.22 62.63
CA VAL A 257 -6.52 -23.03 63.48
C VAL A 257 -7.91 -22.66 64.01
N ASN A 258 -8.10 -22.79 65.34
CA ASN A 258 -9.34 -22.36 66.03
C ASN A 258 -9.41 -20.83 66.24
N GLU A 259 -8.40 -20.11 65.78
CA GLU A 259 -8.26 -18.65 65.84
C GLU A 259 -8.05 -18.06 64.44
N VAL A 260 -8.15 -16.73 64.33
CA VAL A 260 -7.93 -16.00 63.07
C VAL A 260 -6.51 -16.27 62.54
N CYS A 261 -6.43 -16.89 61.37
CA CYS A 261 -5.15 -17.25 60.74
C CYS A 261 -4.33 -16.01 60.33
N PRO A 262 -2.99 -16.10 60.26
CA PRO A 262 -2.14 -14.98 59.82
C PRO A 262 -2.49 -14.47 58.41
N CYS A 263 -2.89 -15.39 57.54
CA CYS A 263 -3.42 -15.14 56.20
C CYS A 263 -4.61 -14.17 56.18
N SER A 264 -5.63 -14.46 56.99
CA SER A 264 -6.84 -13.65 57.02
C SER A 264 -6.59 -12.32 57.75
N ARG A 265 -5.71 -12.29 58.75
CA ARG A 265 -5.22 -11.03 59.37
C ARG A 265 -4.50 -10.13 58.35
N ASN A 266 -3.56 -10.68 57.59
CA ASN A 266 -2.81 -9.90 56.60
C ASN A 266 -3.71 -9.44 55.46
N ALA A 267 -4.63 -10.29 55.01
CA ALA A 267 -5.62 -9.92 54.00
C ALA A 267 -6.55 -8.81 54.50
N ALA A 268 -7.03 -8.89 55.74
CA ALA A 268 -7.90 -7.87 56.35
C ALA A 268 -7.16 -6.54 56.55
N ALA A 269 -5.91 -6.57 57.04
CA ALA A 269 -5.07 -5.38 57.16
C ALA A 269 -4.78 -4.73 55.81
N SER A 270 -4.48 -5.52 54.78
CA SER A 270 -4.25 -5.02 53.41
C SER A 270 -5.52 -4.43 52.82
N ARG A 271 -6.68 -5.08 53.02
CA ARG A 271 -7.98 -4.57 52.55
C ARG A 271 -8.35 -3.25 53.22
N LYS A 272 -8.09 -3.14 54.53
CA LYS A 272 -8.27 -1.91 55.30
C LYS A 272 -7.38 -0.78 54.77
N GLN A 273 -6.12 -1.08 54.47
CA GLN A 273 -5.21 -0.12 53.86
C GLN A 273 -5.68 0.34 52.47
N VAL A 274 -6.18 -0.57 51.64
CA VAL A 274 -6.75 -0.22 50.32
C VAL A 274 -7.95 0.71 50.45
N VAL A 275 -8.86 0.45 51.39
CA VAL A 275 -10.03 1.31 51.63
C VAL A 275 -9.60 2.72 52.05
N LEU A 276 -8.65 2.84 52.99
CA LEU A 276 -8.13 4.14 53.42
C LEU A 276 -7.45 4.91 52.27
N LEU A 277 -6.66 4.21 51.44
CA LEU A 277 -6.03 4.82 50.27
C LEU A 277 -7.04 5.26 49.21
N HIS A 278 -8.14 4.53 49.04
CA HIS A 278 -9.21 4.90 48.13
C HIS A 278 -9.91 6.18 48.62
N GLN A 279 -10.22 6.27 49.91
CA GLN A 279 -10.79 7.47 50.52
C GLN A 279 -9.89 8.69 50.37
N GLU A 280 -8.57 8.53 50.56
CA GLU A 280 -7.62 9.63 50.34
C GLU A 280 -7.56 10.03 48.86
N LEU A 281 -7.60 9.06 47.94
CA LEU A 281 -7.62 9.33 46.49
C LEU A 281 -8.88 10.10 46.07
N ASP A 282 -10.04 9.73 46.59
CA ASP A 282 -11.30 10.44 46.35
C ASP A 282 -11.24 11.88 46.91
N ALA A 283 -10.69 12.06 48.11
CA ALA A 283 -10.47 13.38 48.69
C ALA A 283 -9.50 14.23 47.84
N GLN A 284 -8.44 13.63 47.29
CA GLN A 284 -7.54 14.32 46.34
C GLN A 284 -8.25 14.66 45.04
N HIS A 285 -9.11 13.78 44.54
CA HIS A 285 -9.90 14.04 43.33
C HIS A 285 -10.83 15.23 43.52
N SER A 286 -11.58 15.26 44.63
CA SER A 286 -12.43 16.40 45.00
C SER A 286 -11.64 17.71 45.07
N ARG A 287 -10.49 17.71 45.76
CA ARG A 287 -9.61 18.90 45.83
C ARG A 287 -9.13 19.35 44.45
N ARG A 288 -8.82 18.42 43.55
CA ARG A 288 -8.41 18.73 42.18
C ARG A 288 -9.56 19.32 41.37
N GLU A 289 -10.76 18.75 41.47
CA GLU A 289 -11.96 19.27 40.79
C GLU A 289 -12.29 20.68 41.26
N GLU A 290 -12.24 20.93 42.57
CA GLU A 290 -12.39 22.27 43.14
C GLU A 290 -11.35 23.24 42.59
N ALA A 291 -10.08 22.84 42.52
CA ALA A 291 -9.02 23.67 41.95
C ALA A 291 -9.23 23.96 40.46
N LEU A 292 -9.74 22.99 39.68
CA LEU A 292 -10.09 23.17 38.27
C LEU A 292 -11.27 24.13 38.10
N MET A 293 -12.31 24.01 38.93
CA MET A 293 -13.45 24.93 38.93
C MET A 293 -13.00 26.36 39.25
N VAL A 294 -12.12 26.52 40.25
CA VAL A 294 -11.54 27.83 40.60
C VAL A 294 -10.71 28.40 39.45
N ALA A 295 -9.87 27.58 38.80
CA ALA A 295 -9.08 28.00 37.65
C ALA A 295 -9.97 28.44 36.46
N ASP A 296 -11.06 27.71 36.19
CA ASP A 296 -12.00 28.08 35.14
C ASP A 296 -12.75 29.37 35.46
N ALA A 297 -13.14 29.57 36.73
CA ALA A 297 -13.73 30.83 37.17
C ALA A 297 -12.77 32.02 36.95
N PHE A 298 -11.48 31.86 37.24
CA PHE A 298 -10.47 32.89 36.95
C PHE A 298 -10.31 33.14 35.44
N ARG A 299 -10.29 32.08 34.63
CA ARG A 299 -10.23 32.19 33.17
C ARG A 299 -11.42 32.99 32.62
N ILE A 300 -12.64 32.65 33.03
CA ILE A 300 -13.87 33.34 32.63
C ILE A 300 -13.83 34.81 33.07
N ALA A 301 -13.45 35.08 34.32
CA ALA A 301 -13.34 36.45 34.82
C ALA A 301 -12.33 37.29 34.01
N PHE A 302 -11.19 36.69 33.64
CA PHE A 302 -10.18 37.33 32.82
C PHE A 302 -10.68 37.62 31.39
N GLU A 303 -11.36 36.66 30.76
CA GLU A 303 -11.98 36.85 29.44
C GLU A 303 -13.03 37.95 29.46
N GLN A 304 -13.88 37.99 30.49
CA GLN A 304 -14.86 39.06 30.67
C GLN A 304 -14.18 40.42 30.83
N GLN A 305 -13.07 40.49 31.58
CA GLN A 305 -12.32 41.74 31.75
C GLN A 305 -11.69 42.20 30.43
N LEU A 306 -11.11 41.28 29.66
CA LEU A 306 -10.56 41.58 28.33
C LEU A 306 -11.64 42.07 27.38
N LYS A 307 -12.80 41.41 27.34
CA LYS A 307 -13.94 41.78 26.50
C LYS A 307 -14.48 43.17 26.86
N LYS A 308 -14.68 43.45 28.16
CA LYS A 308 -15.08 44.79 28.61
C LYS A 308 -14.07 45.86 28.19
N ARG A 309 -12.76 45.56 28.29
CA ARG A 309 -11.71 46.50 27.89
C ARG A 309 -11.66 46.71 26.38
N SER A 310 -11.81 45.65 25.58
CA SER A 310 -11.82 45.76 24.12
C SER A 310 -13.06 46.51 23.62
N GLU A 311 -14.23 46.25 24.19
CA GLU A 311 -15.46 47.00 23.92
C GLU A 311 -15.31 48.48 24.29
N HIS A 312 -14.70 48.78 25.44
CA HIS A 312 -14.41 50.18 25.82
C HIS A 312 -13.45 50.87 24.83
N LEU A 313 -12.43 50.16 24.34
CA LEU A 313 -11.53 50.68 23.31
C LEU A 313 -12.24 50.91 21.98
N LEU A 314 -13.16 50.02 21.58
CA LEU A 314 -13.96 50.18 20.37
C LEU A 314 -14.87 51.41 20.46
N LEU A 315 -15.56 51.62 21.60
CA LEU A 315 -16.37 52.81 21.84
C LEU A 315 -15.52 54.10 21.81
N LEU A 316 -14.30 54.07 22.36
CA LEU A 316 -13.36 55.19 22.25
C LEU A 316 -12.91 55.44 20.81
N ALA A 317 -12.71 54.40 20.00
CA ALA A 317 -12.40 54.53 18.59
C ALA A 317 -13.58 55.12 17.79
N GLU A 318 -14.80 54.65 18.03
CA GLU A 318 -16.01 55.17 17.37
C GLU A 318 -16.26 56.64 17.73
N THR A 319 -16.12 57.01 19.00
CA THR A 319 -16.26 58.42 19.44
C THR A 319 -15.13 59.33 18.93
N SER A 320 -13.96 58.79 18.59
CA SER A 320 -12.88 59.54 17.93
C SER A 320 -13.16 59.81 16.44
N VAL A 321 -13.97 58.98 15.78
CA VAL A 321 -14.40 59.20 14.38
C VAL A 321 -15.41 60.36 14.30
N TYR A 322 -16.35 60.44 15.24
CA TYR A 322 -17.33 61.54 15.29
C TYR A 322 -16.73 62.89 15.76
N LYS A 323 -15.52 62.90 16.33
CA LYS A 323 -14.78 64.14 16.63
C LYS A 323 -13.88 64.62 15.48
N ALA A 324 -13.81 63.88 14.37
CA ALA A 324 -13.05 64.25 13.17
C ALA A 324 -13.89 64.86 12.03
N GLU A 325 -15.20 65.06 12.22
CA GLU A 325 -16.10 65.71 11.24
C GLU A 325 -16.33 67.21 11.54
N GLY A 326 -15.35 67.87 12.15
CA GLY A 326 -15.39 69.30 12.43
C GLY A 326 -14.04 69.99 12.21
N GLY A 327 -13.70 70.30 10.96
CA GLY A 327 -12.82 71.42 10.62
C GLY A 327 -11.45 71.12 9.99
N SER A 328 -11.36 71.40 8.69
CA SER A 328 -10.20 71.94 7.96
C SER A 328 -8.88 71.12 7.82
N ARG A 329 -8.65 70.70 6.56
CA ARG A 329 -7.37 70.55 5.83
C ARG A 329 -6.12 70.05 6.60
N SER A 330 -5.80 68.77 6.46
CA SER A 330 -4.45 68.22 6.14
C SER A 330 -4.47 66.68 6.10
N PRO A 331 -3.59 66.01 5.33
CA PRO A 331 -3.70 64.58 5.05
C PRO A 331 -3.19 63.76 6.24
N LEU A 332 -4.05 63.51 7.22
CA LEU A 332 -3.76 62.59 8.31
C LEU A 332 -4.13 61.18 7.88
N ILE A 333 -3.07 60.46 7.50
CA ILE A 333 -2.98 59.00 7.33
C ILE A 333 -4.05 58.30 8.18
N SER A 334 -5.04 57.70 7.51
CA SER A 334 -6.15 57.00 8.15
C SER A 334 -5.60 56.00 9.18
N VAL A 335 -6.27 55.83 10.32
CA VAL A 335 -5.94 54.80 11.34
C VAL A 335 -5.76 53.42 10.69
N ARG A 336 -6.46 53.16 9.58
CA ARG A 336 -6.30 51.96 8.75
C ARG A 336 -4.91 51.82 8.11
N GLN A 337 -4.28 52.92 7.70
CA GLN A 337 -2.90 52.97 7.21
C GLN A 337 -1.88 52.93 8.37
N LYS A 338 -2.20 53.53 9.53
CA LYS A 338 -1.36 53.44 10.74
C LYS A 338 -1.32 52.01 11.31
N LEU A 339 -2.46 51.31 11.34
CA LEU A 339 -2.54 49.89 11.68
C LEU A 339 -1.84 49.02 10.64
N ARG A 340 -1.89 49.39 9.34
CA ARG A 340 -1.13 48.71 8.28
C ARG A 340 0.39 48.92 8.40
N SER A 341 0.85 50.00 9.04
CA SER A 341 2.27 50.25 9.37
C SER A 341 2.72 49.68 10.73
N LEU A 342 1.77 49.31 11.60
CA LEU A 342 2.04 48.70 12.91
C LEU A 342 1.88 47.17 12.88
N LEU A 343 1.23 46.62 11.86
CA LEU A 343 1.38 45.23 11.47
C LEU A 343 2.77 45.07 10.84
N PRO A 344 3.60 44.11 11.28
CA PRO A 344 4.90 43.84 10.64
C PRO A 344 4.67 43.55 9.15
N SER A 345 4.98 44.50 8.27
CA SER A 345 4.83 44.37 6.81
C SER A 345 6.02 43.64 6.16
N SER A 346 6.59 42.67 6.88
CA SER A 346 7.63 41.75 6.40
C SER A 346 7.81 40.63 7.44
N VAL A 347 6.77 39.85 7.69
CA VAL A 347 6.99 38.46 8.03
C VAL A 347 6.51 37.71 6.80
N ASP A 348 7.47 37.15 6.07
CA ASP A 348 7.20 36.11 5.09
C ASP A 348 6.16 35.19 5.70
N VAL A 349 4.93 35.27 5.19
CA VAL A 349 3.95 34.21 5.38
C VAL A 349 4.58 33.04 4.62
N LYS A 350 5.45 32.32 5.32
CA LYS A 350 5.83 30.96 4.97
C LYS A 350 4.52 30.26 4.66
N ARG A 351 4.47 29.77 3.42
CA ARG A 351 3.27 29.39 2.68
C ARG A 351 2.24 28.72 3.59
N PRO A 352 0.93 28.93 3.36
CA PRO A 352 -0.15 28.21 4.04
C PRO A 352 0.07 26.68 4.12
N GLU A 353 0.86 26.13 3.20
CA GLU A 353 1.35 24.74 3.17
C GLU A 353 2.20 24.35 4.40
N GLU A 354 3.09 25.20 4.93
CA GLU A 354 3.89 24.87 6.13
C GLU A 354 3.02 24.79 7.39
N LEU A 355 1.98 25.63 7.51
CA LEU A 355 1.02 25.59 8.62
C LEU A 355 0.11 24.37 8.55
N LEU A 356 -0.35 23.99 7.35
CA LEU A 356 -1.07 22.72 7.16
C LEU A 356 -0.17 21.53 7.50
N GLU A 357 1.09 21.54 7.07
CA GLU A 357 2.03 20.46 7.34
C GLU A 357 2.37 20.35 8.83
N THR A 358 2.41 21.47 9.54
CA THR A 358 2.59 21.49 11.01
C THR A 358 1.35 20.96 11.73
N LEU A 359 0.15 21.26 11.24
CA LEU A 359 -1.11 20.71 11.77
C LEU A 359 -1.24 19.21 11.49
N TYR A 360 -0.85 18.74 10.30
CA TYR A 360 -0.79 17.30 9.99
C TYR A 360 0.22 16.57 10.87
N LYS A 361 1.42 17.13 11.07
CA LYS A 361 2.43 16.57 11.99
C LYS A 361 1.94 16.53 13.44
N LEU A 362 1.17 17.52 13.90
CA LEU A 362 0.58 17.51 15.25
C LEU A 362 -0.56 16.50 15.38
N MET A 363 -1.37 16.29 14.33
CA MET A 363 -2.36 15.22 14.30
C MET A 363 -1.70 13.84 14.29
N ASP A 364 -0.63 13.65 13.51
CA ASP A 364 0.12 12.39 13.47
C ASP A 364 0.78 12.08 14.82
N LEU A 365 1.32 13.09 15.51
CA LEU A 365 1.85 12.93 16.87
C LEU A 365 0.75 12.63 17.90
N GLY A 366 -0.43 13.23 17.76
CA GLY A 366 -1.60 12.93 18.59
C GLY A 366 -2.14 11.51 18.38
N ILE A 367 -2.17 11.06 17.12
CA ILE A 367 -2.57 9.69 16.75
C ILE A 367 -1.53 8.68 17.25
N ALA A 368 -0.23 8.94 17.05
CA ALA A 368 0.85 8.08 17.55
C ALA A 368 0.85 7.95 19.08
N ALA A 369 0.65 9.05 19.81
CA ALA A 369 0.55 9.01 21.27
C ALA A 369 -0.70 8.24 21.76
N SER A 370 -1.80 8.30 21.01
CA SER A 370 -3.00 7.50 21.27
C SER A 370 -2.75 6.00 21.03
N TRP A 371 -2.02 5.65 19.96
CA TRP A 371 -1.63 4.27 19.64
C TRP A 371 -0.68 3.67 20.67
N GLU A 372 0.33 4.42 21.14
CA GLU A 372 1.20 3.95 22.22
C GLU A 372 0.43 3.69 23.52
N LYS A 373 -0.56 4.54 23.83
CA LYS A 373 -1.42 4.36 25.01
C LYS A 373 -2.29 3.11 24.88
N TYR A 374 -2.79 2.84 23.68
CA TYR A 374 -3.56 1.63 23.38
C TYR A 374 -2.70 0.37 23.44
N GLN A 375 -1.48 0.39 22.88
CA GLN A 375 -0.52 -0.71 22.98
C GLN A 375 -0.09 -1.01 24.43
N ARG A 376 0.17 0.02 25.24
CA ARG A 376 0.49 -0.17 26.68
C ARG A 376 -0.70 -0.76 27.44
N SER A 377 -1.93 -0.36 27.10
CA SER A 377 -3.15 -0.95 27.67
C SER A 377 -3.33 -2.42 27.26
N LEU A 378 -3.06 -2.75 26.00
CA LEU A 378 -3.14 -4.12 25.49
C LEU A 378 -2.08 -5.04 26.14
N HIS A 379 -0.85 -4.55 26.27
CA HIS A 379 0.25 -5.27 26.93
C HIS A 379 -0.03 -5.51 28.42
N PHE A 380 -0.62 -4.53 29.12
CA PHE A 380 -1.03 -4.68 30.51
C PHE A 380 -2.13 -5.74 30.70
N HIS A 381 -3.05 -5.88 29.73
CA HIS A 381 -4.07 -6.91 29.77
C HIS A 381 -3.52 -8.30 29.40
N LEU A 382 -2.55 -8.39 28.49
CA LEU A 382 -1.92 -9.66 28.08
C LEU A 382 -0.96 -10.25 29.12
N GLN A 383 -0.41 -9.45 30.04
CA GLN A 383 0.42 -9.94 31.16
C GLN A 383 -0.40 -10.39 32.39
N ARG A 384 -1.73 -10.21 32.36
CA ARG A 384 -2.63 -10.52 33.48
C ARG A 384 -3.51 -11.76 33.25
N VAL A 385 -3.40 -12.37 32.08
CA VAL A 385 -3.87 -13.71 31.73
C VAL A 385 -2.66 -14.63 31.84
#